data_AF-A0AA35T488-F1
#
_entry.id   AF-A0AA35T488-F1
#
_cell.length_a   1.000
_cell.length_b   1.000
_cell.length_c   1.000
_cell.angle_alpha   90.00
_cell.angle_beta   90.00
_cell.angle_gamma   90.00
#
_symmetry.space_group_name_H-M   'P 1'
#
loop_
_entity.id
_entity.type
_entity.pdbx_description
1 polymer ?
#
loop_
_entity_poly.entity_id
_entity_poly.type
_entity_poly.pdbx_seq_one_letter_code
_entity_poly.pdbx_strand_id
1 'polypeptide(L)'
;MNRLNQSCAETEPNDPNYTEQWSLTVLNMLQAWDIEQGKPQVTVAVIDSGITTRHPEFRSQLWENVGEIPRNGIDDDGNGYVDDRNGWDFSDAPTLPGSGDWTVRDNDPEDETGHGTHVSGIIAAKSEQRTWHRGDRAELPFDAC
;
A
#
# COMPACT_ATOMS: atom_id res chain seq x y z
N MET A 1 30.28 20.06 23.90
CA MET A 1 29.16 20.59 23.08
C MET A 1 28.31 19.40 22.67
N ASN A 2 27.02 19.45 23.01
CA ASN A 2 25.95 18.44 22.90
C ASN A 2 26.20 17.23 21.98
N ARG A 3 26.34 16.04 22.59
CA ARG A 3 25.90 14.80 21.92
C ARG A 3 24.39 14.77 22.06
N LEU A 4 23.68 15.02 20.97
CA LEU A 4 22.23 14.88 20.93
C LEU A 4 21.88 13.41 21.18
N ASN A 5 20.95 13.17 22.10
CA ASN A 5 20.30 11.89 22.36
C ASN A 5 19.61 11.38 21.08
N GLN A 6 20.34 10.72 20.18
CA GLN A 6 19.72 9.86 19.18
C GLN A 6 19.43 8.52 19.85
N SER A 7 18.16 8.27 20.13
CA SER A 7 17.69 6.92 20.45
C SER A 7 17.95 6.04 19.22
N CYS A 8 18.89 5.11 19.33
CA CYS A 8 19.06 4.04 18.35
C CYS A 8 17.89 3.07 18.51
N ALA A 9 16.80 3.37 17.81
CA ALA A 9 15.76 2.41 17.55
C ALA A 9 16.13 1.73 16.23
N GLU A 10 16.52 0.46 16.30
CA GLU A 10 16.70 -0.37 15.11
C GLU A 10 15.32 -0.89 14.73
N THR A 11 14.82 -0.44 13.58
CA THR A 11 13.54 -0.87 13.04
C THR A 11 13.75 -2.04 12.09
N GLU A 12 13.24 -3.20 12.48
CA GLU A 12 13.26 -4.39 11.63
C GLU A 12 11.86 -4.65 11.08
N PRO A 13 11.73 -4.96 9.78
CA PRO A 13 10.48 -5.44 9.20
C PRO A 13 10.00 -6.67 9.96
N ASN A 14 8.72 -6.69 10.33
CA ASN A 14 8.13 -7.80 11.06
C ASN A 14 7.18 -8.66 10.20
N ASP A 15 7.08 -8.33 8.90
CA ASP A 15 6.35 -9.11 7.91
C ASP A 15 6.94 -10.54 7.86
N PRO A 16 6.16 -11.59 8.12
CA PRO A 16 6.62 -12.98 8.09
C PRO A 16 7.26 -13.39 6.76
N ASN A 17 6.86 -12.76 5.65
CA ASN A 17 7.34 -13.05 4.30
C ASN A 17 8.41 -12.06 3.83
N TYR A 18 8.92 -11.17 4.69
CA TYR A 18 9.97 -10.21 4.35
C TYR A 18 11.19 -10.88 3.69
N THR A 19 11.58 -12.06 4.16
CA THR A 19 12.73 -12.80 3.61
C THR A 19 12.52 -13.31 2.19
N GLU A 20 11.27 -13.40 1.72
CA GLU A 20 10.93 -13.79 0.35
C GLU A 20 11.00 -12.60 -0.62
N GLN A 21 10.97 -11.37 -0.10
CA GLN A 21 11.00 -10.12 -0.86
C GLN A 21 12.44 -9.69 -1.17
N TRP A 22 13.15 -10.53 -1.93
CA TRP A 22 14.58 -10.38 -2.26
C TRP A 22 14.96 -8.99 -2.81
N SER A 23 14.05 -8.33 -3.50
CA SER A 23 14.26 -7.01 -4.11
C SER A 23 14.49 -5.92 -3.06
N LEU A 24 13.89 -6.03 -1.88
CA LEU A 24 14.07 -5.04 -0.79
C LEU A 24 15.52 -5.00 -0.32
N THR A 25 16.19 -6.15 -0.25
CA THR A 25 17.61 -6.24 0.05
C THR A 25 18.46 -5.66 -1.07
N VAL A 26 18.17 -6.01 -2.33
CA VAL A 26 18.95 -5.54 -3.49
C VAL A 26 18.87 -4.01 -3.64
N LEU A 27 17.75 -3.42 -3.27
CA LEU A 27 17.51 -1.97 -3.34
C LEU A 27 17.95 -1.22 -2.07
N ASN A 28 18.51 -1.90 -1.06
CA ASN A 28 18.88 -1.32 0.24
C ASN A 28 17.70 -0.59 0.92
N MET A 29 16.51 -1.21 0.91
CA MET A 29 15.28 -0.57 1.41
C MET A 29 15.31 -0.31 2.92
N LEU A 30 16.02 -1.12 3.71
CA LEU A 30 16.18 -0.87 5.15
C LEU A 30 16.81 0.49 5.42
N GLN A 31 17.92 0.80 4.73
CA GLN A 31 18.59 2.10 4.86
C GLN A 31 17.76 3.23 4.26
N ALA A 32 16.93 2.95 3.25
CA ALA A 32 16.01 3.94 2.71
C ALA A 32 14.91 4.30 3.73
N TRP A 33 14.36 3.32 4.45
CA TRP A 33 13.33 3.52 5.48
C TRP A 33 13.83 4.21 6.74
N ASP A 34 15.14 4.21 7.00
CA ASP A 34 15.76 5.06 8.02
C ASP A 34 15.69 6.56 7.66
N ILE A 35 15.55 6.88 6.36
CA ILE A 35 15.51 8.25 5.84
C ILE A 35 14.06 8.72 5.63
N GLU A 36 13.23 7.90 4.97
CA GLU A 36 11.85 8.23 4.62
C GLU A 36 11.02 6.95 4.47
N GLN A 37 9.84 6.92 5.07
CA GLN A 37 8.94 5.75 5.06
C GLN A 37 7.68 6.00 4.22
N GLY A 38 7.57 7.17 3.61
CA GLY A 38 6.42 7.59 2.85
C GLY A 38 5.52 8.52 3.65
N LYS A 39 4.60 9.16 2.93
CA LYS A 39 3.73 10.20 3.46
C LYS A 39 2.30 9.92 3.01
N PRO A 40 1.30 9.95 3.92
CA PRO A 40 -0.10 9.73 3.56
C PRO A 40 -0.64 10.71 2.51
N GLN A 41 0.03 11.85 2.32
CA GLN A 41 -0.35 12.84 1.30
C GLN A 41 0.10 12.48 -0.12
N VAL A 42 0.96 11.46 -0.28
CA VAL A 42 1.39 11.00 -1.62
C VAL A 42 0.40 9.94 -2.09
N THR A 43 -0.39 10.30 -3.10
CA THR A 43 -1.32 9.37 -3.76
C THR A 43 -0.69 8.80 -5.02
N VAL A 44 -0.79 7.48 -5.18
CA VAL A 44 -0.34 6.76 -6.38
C VAL A 44 -1.56 6.12 -7.04
N ALA A 45 -1.81 6.46 -8.30
CA ALA A 45 -2.84 5.82 -9.10
C ALA A 45 -2.28 4.56 -9.78
N VAL A 46 -2.97 3.43 -9.62
CA VAL A 46 -2.64 2.16 -10.27
C VAL A 46 -3.66 1.92 -11.37
N ILE A 47 -3.20 1.84 -12.62
CA ILE A 47 -4.02 1.49 -13.79
C ILE A 47 -3.68 0.04 -14.14
N ASP A 48 -4.49 -0.89 -13.65
CA ASP A 48 -4.26 -2.33 -13.74
C ASP A 48 -5.62 -3.06 -13.70
N SER A 49 -5.65 -4.35 -13.34
CA SER A 49 -6.86 -5.17 -13.22
C SER A 49 -7.73 -4.87 -12.00
N GLY A 50 -7.61 -3.69 -11.39
CA GLY A 50 -8.26 -3.33 -10.14
C GLY A 50 -7.42 -3.60 -8.89
N ILE A 51 -8.07 -3.56 -7.72
CA ILE A 51 -7.47 -3.87 -6.42
C ILE A 51 -8.48 -4.57 -5.50
N THR A 52 -8.06 -5.61 -4.78
CA THR A 52 -8.88 -6.19 -3.71
C THR A 52 -8.94 -5.22 -2.52
N THR A 53 -9.96 -4.37 -2.51
CA THR A 53 -10.12 -3.28 -1.52
C THR A 53 -10.26 -3.77 -0.07
N ARG A 54 -10.62 -5.04 0.13
CA ARG A 54 -10.82 -5.64 1.44
C ARG A 54 -9.59 -6.38 1.98
N HIS A 55 -8.48 -6.40 1.24
CA HIS A 55 -7.28 -7.13 1.66
C HIS A 55 -6.68 -6.51 2.95
N PRO A 56 -6.35 -7.30 3.98
CA PRO A 56 -5.85 -6.77 5.26
C PRO A 56 -4.61 -5.89 5.13
N GLU A 57 -3.73 -6.20 4.17
CA GLU A 57 -2.49 -5.45 3.90
C GLU A 57 -2.73 -4.05 3.34
N PHE A 58 -3.93 -3.75 2.84
CA PHE A 58 -4.27 -2.40 2.35
C PHE A 58 -5.11 -1.59 3.35
N ARG A 59 -5.32 -2.11 4.58
CA ARG A 59 -6.03 -1.37 5.62
C ARG A 59 -5.28 -0.07 5.91
N SER A 60 -5.93 1.05 5.62
CA SER A 60 -5.40 2.42 5.76
C SER A 60 -4.39 2.85 4.68
N GLN A 61 -4.21 2.06 3.62
CA GLN A 61 -3.35 2.39 2.48
C GLN A 61 -4.13 2.81 1.24
N LEU A 62 -5.41 2.45 1.18
CA LEU A 62 -6.29 2.82 0.06
C LEU A 62 -6.58 4.31 0.07
N TRP A 63 -6.53 4.90 -1.12
CA TRP A 63 -7.08 6.21 -1.35
C TRP A 63 -8.60 6.16 -1.22
N GLU A 64 -9.17 7.23 -0.66
CA GLU A 64 -10.60 7.42 -0.54
C GLU A 64 -10.98 8.75 -1.17
N ASN A 65 -11.95 8.72 -2.08
CA ASN A 65 -12.59 9.95 -2.55
C ASN A 65 -13.47 10.51 -1.43
N VAL A 66 -13.00 11.58 -0.78
CA VAL A 66 -13.74 12.28 0.28
C VAL A 66 -14.87 13.17 -0.27
N GLY A 67 -14.92 13.37 -1.59
CA GLY A 67 -16.01 14.06 -2.28
C GLY A 67 -17.27 13.21 -2.40
N GLU A 68 -17.13 11.88 -2.39
CA GLU A 68 -18.23 10.93 -2.58
C GLU A 68 -18.93 10.54 -1.27
N ILE A 69 -20.26 10.55 -1.27
CA ILE A 69 -21.08 9.92 -0.24
C ILE A 69 -21.31 8.46 -0.65
N PRO A 70 -20.72 7.49 0.07
CA PRO A 70 -20.68 6.12 -0.41
C PRO A 70 -22.07 5.50 -0.58
N ARG A 71 -22.32 4.94 -1.76
CA ARG A 71 -23.48 4.13 -2.14
C ARG A 71 -24.79 4.91 -2.14
N ASN A 72 -24.75 6.18 -2.53
CA ASN A 72 -25.97 6.98 -2.69
C ASN A 72 -26.48 6.99 -4.14
N GLY A 73 -25.73 6.44 -5.10
CA GLY A 73 -26.06 6.40 -6.52
C GLY A 73 -25.95 7.76 -7.21
N ILE A 74 -25.19 8.69 -6.65
CA ILE A 74 -24.98 10.06 -7.13
C ILE A 74 -23.47 10.27 -7.30
N ASP A 75 -23.10 11.00 -8.33
CA ASP A 75 -21.76 11.59 -8.48
C ASP A 75 -21.76 12.89 -7.66
N ASP A 76 -21.25 12.83 -6.42
CA ASP A 76 -21.34 13.93 -5.45
C ASP A 76 -20.27 15.00 -5.68
N ASP A 77 -19.11 14.60 -6.21
CA ASP A 77 -18.01 15.51 -6.51
C ASP A 77 -18.05 16.11 -7.94
N GLY A 78 -18.91 15.57 -8.80
CA GLY A 78 -19.17 16.04 -10.16
C GLY A 78 -18.07 15.67 -11.16
N ASN A 79 -17.28 14.61 -10.87
CA ASN A 79 -16.16 14.19 -11.69
C ASN A 79 -16.56 13.29 -12.88
N GLY A 80 -17.83 12.86 -12.95
CA GLY A 80 -18.39 12.00 -13.99
C GLY A 80 -18.48 10.52 -13.63
N TYR A 81 -18.10 10.15 -12.40
CA TYR A 81 -18.04 8.77 -11.91
C TYR A 81 -18.87 8.62 -10.64
N VAL A 82 -19.98 7.90 -10.73
CA VAL A 82 -20.96 7.76 -9.63
C VAL A 82 -20.43 6.81 -8.55
N ASP A 83 -20.31 7.25 -7.30
CA ASP A 83 -19.87 6.43 -6.16
C ASP A 83 -18.41 5.89 -6.31
N ASP A 84 -17.48 6.64 -6.91
CA ASP A 84 -16.08 6.26 -7.19
C ASP A 84 -15.14 6.29 -5.97
N ARG A 85 -15.61 5.75 -4.83
CA ARG A 85 -14.98 5.93 -3.51
C ARG A 85 -13.53 5.45 -3.42
N ASN A 86 -13.15 4.38 -4.11
CA ASN A 86 -11.81 3.80 -4.06
C ASN A 86 -11.17 3.68 -5.46
N GLY A 87 -11.71 4.38 -6.45
CA GLY A 87 -11.36 4.25 -7.85
C GLY A 87 -12.56 3.89 -8.71
N TRP A 88 -12.27 3.49 -9.95
CA TRP A 88 -13.28 3.25 -10.98
C TRP A 88 -12.86 2.12 -11.91
N ASP A 89 -13.81 1.30 -12.35
CA ASP A 89 -13.60 0.34 -13.43
C ASP A 89 -13.96 0.93 -14.80
N PHE A 90 -12.94 1.04 -15.64
CA PHE A 90 -13.05 1.56 -17.00
C PHE A 90 -13.24 0.48 -18.06
N SER A 91 -13.26 -0.79 -17.66
CA SER A 91 -13.32 -1.93 -18.56
C SER A 91 -14.62 -1.97 -19.35
N ASP A 92 -14.50 -2.13 -20.66
CA ASP A 92 -15.62 -2.21 -21.61
C ASP A 92 -15.18 -3.03 -22.82
N ALA A 93 -14.88 -4.31 -22.56
CA ALA A 93 -14.35 -5.24 -23.53
C ALA A 93 -15.22 -6.51 -23.67
N PRO A 94 -16.55 -6.38 -23.88
CA PRO A 94 -17.48 -7.52 -23.87
C PRO A 94 -17.19 -8.59 -24.94
N THR A 95 -16.40 -8.26 -25.96
CA THR A 95 -16.04 -9.18 -27.04
C THR A 95 -14.70 -9.88 -26.84
N LEU A 96 -13.95 -9.55 -25.78
CA LEU A 96 -12.69 -10.21 -25.46
C LEU A 96 -12.90 -11.28 -24.38
N PRO A 97 -12.30 -12.47 -24.53
CA PRO A 97 -12.30 -13.47 -23.46
C PRO A 97 -11.34 -13.04 -22.35
N GLY A 98 -11.83 -12.99 -21.10
CA GLY A 98 -11.05 -12.64 -19.91
C GLY A 98 -11.45 -13.46 -18.68
N SER A 99 -10.97 -13.07 -17.51
CA SER A 99 -11.46 -13.49 -16.18
C SER A 99 -11.66 -12.19 -15.34
N GLY A 100 -12.67 -12.15 -14.46
CA GLY A 100 -13.18 -10.90 -13.83
C GLY A 100 -14.42 -10.20 -14.41
N ASP A 101 -14.60 -8.93 -14.05
CA ASP A 101 -15.52 -8.01 -14.71
C ASP A 101 -14.74 -7.16 -15.71
N TRP A 102 -14.93 -7.46 -17.00
CA TRP A 102 -14.33 -6.70 -18.08
C TRP A 102 -15.39 -6.18 -19.06
N THR A 103 -16.66 -6.31 -18.69
CA THR A 103 -17.78 -6.17 -19.63
C THR A 103 -18.55 -4.88 -19.47
N VAL A 104 -18.53 -4.30 -18.27
CA VAL A 104 -19.31 -3.11 -17.93
C VAL A 104 -18.43 -2.19 -17.11
N ARG A 105 -18.48 -0.88 -17.43
CA ARG A 105 -17.87 0.14 -16.60
C ARG A 105 -18.74 0.42 -15.41
N ASP A 106 -18.17 0.40 -14.22
CA ASP A 106 -18.86 0.76 -13.00
C ASP A 106 -17.89 1.25 -11.90
N ASN A 107 -18.45 1.42 -10.70
CA ASN A 107 -17.77 1.94 -9.54
C ASN A 107 -17.13 0.85 -8.67
N ASP A 108 -16.97 -0.38 -9.19
CA ASP A 108 -16.37 -1.49 -8.48
C ASP A 108 -14.97 -1.81 -9.05
N PRO A 109 -13.89 -1.19 -8.54
CA PRO A 109 -12.54 -1.45 -9.00
C PRO A 109 -11.95 -2.76 -8.41
N GLU A 110 -12.78 -3.73 -8.06
CA GLU A 110 -12.34 -4.98 -7.44
C GLU A 110 -11.47 -5.79 -8.42
N ASP A 111 -10.38 -6.38 -7.90
CA ASP A 111 -9.48 -7.18 -8.72
C ASP A 111 -9.89 -8.64 -8.74
N GLU A 112 -10.24 -9.16 -9.91
CA GLU A 112 -10.55 -10.59 -10.06
C GLU A 112 -9.46 -11.40 -10.77
N THR A 113 -8.33 -10.77 -11.12
CA THR A 113 -7.18 -11.45 -11.74
C THR A 113 -6.01 -11.63 -10.77
N GLY A 114 -5.87 -10.71 -9.82
CA GLY A 114 -4.81 -10.64 -8.81
C GLY A 114 -3.58 -9.82 -9.23
N HIS A 115 -3.48 -9.41 -10.50
CA HIS A 115 -2.30 -8.68 -10.98
C HIS A 115 -2.22 -7.27 -10.38
N GLY A 116 -3.31 -6.50 -10.43
CA GLY A 116 -3.36 -5.15 -9.88
C GLY A 116 -3.19 -5.12 -8.36
N THR A 117 -3.75 -6.10 -7.65
CA THR A 117 -3.52 -6.30 -6.21
C THR A 117 -2.04 -6.59 -5.91
N HIS A 118 -1.40 -7.45 -6.71
CA HIS A 118 0.03 -7.75 -6.55
C HIS A 118 0.90 -6.52 -6.79
N VAL A 119 0.65 -5.77 -7.87
CA VAL A 119 1.34 -4.51 -8.17
C VAL A 119 1.16 -3.50 -7.03
N SER A 120 -0.06 -3.35 -6.52
CA SER A 120 -0.38 -2.45 -5.41
C SER A 120 0.31 -2.88 -4.11
N GLY A 121 0.48 -4.19 -3.88
CA GLY A 121 1.23 -4.73 -2.75
C GLY A 121 2.69 -4.32 -2.75
N ILE A 122 3.35 -4.32 -3.93
CA ILE A 122 4.73 -3.87 -4.06
C ILE A 122 4.86 -2.37 -3.71
N ILE A 123 3.84 -1.56 -4.03
CA ILE A 123 3.86 -0.11 -3.80
C ILE A 123 3.57 0.22 -2.34
N ALA A 124 2.52 -0.39 -1.77
CA ALA A 124 1.88 0.11 -0.56
C ALA A 124 1.32 -0.99 0.36
N ALA A 125 1.81 -2.23 0.29
CA ALA A 125 1.52 -3.19 1.35
C ALA A 125 1.93 -2.60 2.71
N LYS A 126 1.12 -2.88 3.74
CA LYS A 126 1.34 -2.35 5.07
C LYS A 126 2.70 -2.82 5.60
N SER A 127 3.63 -1.88 5.73
CA SER A 127 4.87 -2.14 6.46
C SER A 127 4.57 -2.12 7.96
N GLU A 128 4.73 -3.26 8.62
CA GLU A 128 4.79 -3.32 10.07
C GLU A 128 6.26 -3.47 10.49
N GLN A 129 6.72 -2.59 11.39
CA GLN A 129 8.09 -2.60 11.90
C GLN A 129 8.07 -2.82 13.41
N ARG A 130 9.01 -3.64 13.90
CA ARG A 130 9.29 -3.72 15.32
C ARG A 130 10.33 -2.67 15.66
N THR A 131 9.94 -1.70 16.48
CA THR A 131 10.88 -0.77 17.11
C THR A 131 11.48 -1.46 18.33
N TRP A 132 12.78 -1.70 18.31
CA TRP A 132 13.51 -2.18 19.49
C TRP A 132 14.08 -1.00 20.27
N HIS A 133 13.94 -1.03 21.59
CA HIS A 133 14.58 -0.08 22.48
C HIS A 133 15.87 -0.68 23.07
N ARG A 134 16.79 0.20 23.48
CA ARG A 134 18.05 -0.19 24.10
C ARG A 134 17.78 -1.07 25.34
N GLY A 135 18.14 -2.35 25.25
CA GLY A 135 17.90 -3.35 26.31
C GLY A 135 17.05 -4.55 25.86
N ASP A 136 16.36 -4.46 24.71
CA ASP A 136 15.46 -5.52 24.25
C ASP A 136 16.18 -6.68 23.52
N ARG A 137 17.44 -6.51 23.14
CA ARG A 137 18.32 -7.58 22.64
C ARG A 137 19.54 -7.73 23.55
N ALA A 138 19.67 -8.88 24.20
CA ALA A 138 20.78 -9.20 25.11
C ALA A 138 22.12 -9.51 24.39
N GLU A 139 22.16 -9.50 23.05
CA GLU A 139 23.28 -10.05 22.26
C GLU A 139 23.89 -9.11 21.21
N LEU A 140 23.50 -7.83 21.16
CA LEU A 140 24.17 -6.90 20.22
C LEU A 140 25.49 -6.36 20.81
N PRO A 141 26.58 -6.32 20.02
CA PRO A 141 27.85 -5.76 20.45
C PRO A 141 27.68 -4.29 20.86
N PHE A 142 28.44 -3.88 21.88
CA PHE A 142 28.41 -2.55 22.49
C PHE A 142 28.65 -1.37 21.53
N ASP A 143 29.03 -1.64 20.28
CA ASP A 143 29.42 -0.66 19.27
C ASP A 143 28.38 -0.46 18.15
N ALA A 144 27.16 -1.02 18.27
CA ALA A 144 26.04 -0.55 17.47
C ALA A 144 25.56 0.80 18.05
N CYS A 145 26.14 1.89 17.51
CA CYS A 145 26.06 3.32 17.86
C CYS A 145 27.32 3.89 18.57
#